data_AF-A0A661R2G7-F1
#
_entry.id   AF-A0A661R2G7-F1
#
_cell.length_a   1.000
_cell.length_b   1.000
_cell.length_c   1.000
_cell.angle_alpha   90.00
_cell.angle_beta   90.00
_cell.angle_gamma   90.00
#
_symmetry.space_group_name_H-M   'P 1'
#
loop_
_entity.id
_entity.type
_entity.pdbx_description
1 polymer ?
#
loop_
_entity_poly.entity_id
_entity_poly.type
_entity_poly.pdbx_seq_one_letter_code
_entity_poly.pdbx_strand_id
1 'polypeptide(L)'
;LGNVTPLSLRQKKASLYGKPANHPYSGDGGSRQPGLGRIGDLPQEISLESLVQKIKEIFQLKTLKVAGDLRLRIKRVAICSGSGASLVNAFLHSDAQVYVSGDLGYHEGRIVEARGRALIDIGHFASEHIMVQGLVVRLKEAVSGKGYPVCVEAYTEEKDCFQYI
;
A
#
# COMPACT_ATOMS: atom_id res chain seq x y z
N LEU A 1 -24.67 -3.24 9.29
CA LEU A 1 -23.64 -3.55 8.27
C LEU A 1 -23.07 -2.23 7.80
N GLY A 2 -22.05 -1.72 8.50
CA GLY A 2 -21.50 -0.39 8.26
C GLY A 2 -20.62 -0.37 7.01
N ASN A 3 -20.87 0.58 6.11
CA ASN A 3 -20.06 0.82 4.93
C ASN A 3 -18.62 1.13 5.33
N VAL A 4 -17.73 0.15 5.20
CA VAL A 4 -16.28 0.36 5.30
C VAL A 4 -15.88 1.14 4.06
N THR A 5 -15.76 2.46 4.19
CA THR A 5 -15.24 3.29 3.09
C THR A 5 -13.74 3.03 3.06
N PRO A 6 -13.17 2.45 1.99
CA PRO A 6 -11.72 2.32 1.88
C PRO A 6 -11.11 3.72 2.03
N LEU A 7 -9.95 3.84 2.68
CA LEU A 7 -9.16 5.08 2.69
C LEU A 7 -9.19 5.68 1.28
N SER A 8 -9.93 6.78 1.10
CA SER A 8 -10.05 7.45 -0.18
C SER A 8 -8.77 8.25 -0.43
N LEU A 9 -7.68 7.53 -0.68
CA LEU A 9 -6.49 8.11 -1.26
C LEU A 9 -6.93 8.77 -2.55
N ARG A 10 -6.72 10.08 -2.68
CA ARG A 10 -6.74 10.70 -4.01
C ARG A 10 -5.53 10.14 -4.72
N GLN A 11 -5.74 9.02 -5.42
CA GLN A 11 -4.72 8.32 -6.20
C GLN A 11 -4.26 9.25 -7.33
N LYS A 12 -3.25 10.07 -7.07
CA LYS A 12 -2.40 10.58 -8.15
C LYS A 12 -1.54 9.41 -8.58
N LYS A 13 -1.99 8.70 -9.61
CA LYS A 13 -1.43 7.42 -10.11
C LYS A 13 0.01 7.61 -10.61
N ALA A 14 0.96 7.59 -9.69
CA ALA A 14 2.38 7.45 -9.99
C ALA A 14 2.86 6.08 -9.47
N SER A 15 3.61 5.37 -10.33
CA SER A 15 4.26 4.10 -9.97
C SER A 15 5.58 4.37 -9.25
N LEU A 16 5.98 3.48 -8.34
CA LEU A 16 7.31 3.53 -7.71
C LEU A 16 8.43 3.07 -8.67
N TYR A 17 8.12 2.32 -9.73
CA TYR A 17 9.06 1.97 -10.80
C TYR A 17 8.73 2.74 -12.10
N GLY A 18 9.76 3.24 -12.80
CA GLY A 18 9.62 3.74 -14.18
C GLY A 18 10.01 5.20 -14.45
N LYS A 19 10.63 5.92 -13.51
CA LYS A 19 11.22 7.25 -13.78
C LYS A 19 12.75 7.22 -13.59
N PRO A 20 13.54 7.88 -14.47
CA PRO A 20 14.97 8.08 -14.21
C PRO A 20 15.16 8.89 -12.92
N ALA A 21 16.28 8.66 -12.22
CA ALA A 21 16.56 9.10 -10.85
C ALA A 21 16.40 10.62 -10.57
N ASN A 22 16.29 11.44 -11.61
CA ASN A 22 16.24 12.90 -11.53
C ASN A 22 14.91 13.51 -11.98
N HIS A 23 13.83 12.73 -12.07
CA HIS A 23 12.53 13.25 -12.50
C HIS A 23 11.53 13.34 -11.34
N PRO A 24 11.11 14.55 -10.92
CA PRO A 24 10.18 14.71 -9.81
C PRO A 24 8.88 13.95 -10.08
N TYR A 25 8.28 13.40 -9.01
CA TYR A 25 6.96 12.78 -9.06
C TYR A 25 5.88 13.88 -9.15
N SER A 26 5.88 14.61 -10.26
CA SER A 26 4.87 15.63 -10.57
C SER A 26 3.56 14.95 -10.91
N GLY A 27 2.52 15.29 -10.15
CA GLY A 27 1.19 14.71 -10.28
C GLY A 27 0.34 15.40 -11.34
N ASP A 28 0.76 15.36 -12.60
CA ASP A 28 -0.02 15.88 -13.72
C ASP A 28 0.03 14.98 -14.97
N GLY A 29 -1.15 14.68 -15.49
CA GLY A 29 -1.48 14.45 -16.92
C GLY A 29 -0.78 13.43 -17.82
N GLY A 30 0.30 12.73 -17.45
CA GLY A 30 1.14 12.05 -18.45
C GLY A 30 1.26 10.52 -18.34
N SER A 31 0.69 9.79 -19.30
CA SER A 31 0.95 8.37 -19.70
C SER A 31 1.00 7.28 -18.60
N ARG A 32 0.20 6.22 -18.79
CA ARG A 32 0.08 5.07 -17.89
C ARG A 32 1.33 4.16 -17.98
N GLN A 33 2.43 4.60 -17.38
CA GLN A 33 3.66 3.80 -17.28
C GLN A 33 3.41 2.59 -16.36
N PRO A 34 3.57 1.35 -16.83
CA PRO A 34 3.46 0.17 -15.98
C PRO A 34 4.61 0.15 -14.97
N GLY A 35 4.29 -0.17 -13.72
CA GLY A 35 5.27 -0.38 -12.67
C GLY A 35 4.64 -0.73 -11.32
N LEU A 36 5.47 -1.24 -10.41
CA LEU A 36 5.06 -1.69 -9.08
C LEU A 36 4.82 -0.49 -8.14
N GLY A 37 3.99 -0.72 -7.13
CA GLY A 37 3.65 0.26 -6.09
C GLY A 37 2.88 1.49 -6.56
N ARG A 38 2.29 2.21 -5.61
CA ARG A 38 1.52 3.45 -5.84
C ARG A 38 1.89 4.49 -4.80
N ILE A 39 1.96 5.75 -5.20
CA ILE A 39 2.07 6.89 -4.30
C ILE A 39 0.81 7.75 -4.41
N GLY A 40 0.36 8.32 -3.30
CA GLY A 40 -0.82 9.18 -3.30
C GLY A 40 -0.98 9.98 -2.02
N ASP A 41 -1.91 10.93 -2.06
CA ASP A 41 -2.16 11.83 -0.94
C ASP A 41 -3.42 11.40 -0.16
N LEU A 42 -3.30 11.39 1.16
CA LEU A 42 -4.42 11.30 2.10
C LEU A 42 -5.31 12.56 1.96
N PRO A 43 -6.62 12.45 2.19
CA PRO A 43 -7.51 13.60 2.13
C PRO A 43 -7.13 14.68 3.16
N GLN A 44 -6.71 14.27 4.35
CA GLN A 44 -6.23 15.13 5.43
C GLN A 44 -4.88 14.63 5.93
N GLU A 45 -4.03 15.56 6.38
CA GLU A 45 -2.79 15.21 7.05
C GLU A 45 -3.06 14.70 8.47
N ILE A 46 -2.49 13.55 8.82
CA ILE A 46 -2.67 12.88 10.12
C ILE A 46 -1.32 12.44 10.71
N SER A 47 -1.28 12.03 11.98
CA SER A 47 -0.06 11.43 12.53
C SER A 47 0.17 10.01 12.00
N LEU A 48 1.41 9.54 12.03
CA LEU A 48 1.76 8.16 11.71
C LEU A 48 1.00 7.17 12.60
N GLU A 49 0.88 7.47 13.90
CA GLU A 49 0.06 6.68 14.83
C GLU A 49 -1.39 6.55 14.36
N SER A 50 -2.02 7.66 13.96
CA SER A 50 -3.40 7.65 13.46
C SER A 50 -3.54 6.83 12.18
N LEU A 51 -2.53 6.88 11.30
CA LEU A 51 -2.51 6.07 10.09
C LEU A 51 -2.40 4.58 10.43
N VAL A 52 -1.53 4.21 11.38
CA VAL A 52 -1.36 2.83 11.85
C VAL A 52 -2.68 2.27 12.39
N GLN A 53 -3.40 3.03 13.23
CA GLN A 53 -4.70 2.59 13.74
C GLN A 53 -5.71 2.35 12.62
N LYS A 54 -5.81 3.28 11.65
CA LYS A 54 -6.68 3.12 10.49
C LYS A 54 -6.33 1.88 9.66
N ILE A 55 -5.04 1.60 9.46
CA ILE A 55 -4.58 0.41 8.74
C ILE A 55 -4.97 -0.86 9.50
N LYS A 56 -4.77 -0.90 10.82
CA LYS A 56 -5.21 -2.03 11.66
C LYS A 56 -6.71 -2.27 11.57
N GLU A 57 -7.52 -1.22 11.63
CA GLU A 57 -8.98 -1.31 11.52
C GLU A 57 -9.43 -1.83 10.15
N ILE A 58 -8.87 -1.29 9.07
CA ILE A 58 -9.24 -1.65 7.69
C ILE A 58 -8.86 -3.11 7.38
N PHE A 59 -7.68 -3.55 7.82
CA PHE A 59 -7.17 -4.90 7.56
C PHE A 59 -7.45 -5.90 8.68
N GLN A 60 -8.14 -5.46 9.73
CA GLN A 60 -8.43 -6.27 10.92
C GLN A 60 -7.17 -6.94 11.51
N LEU A 61 -6.05 -6.20 11.49
CA LEU A 61 -4.75 -6.72 11.93
C LEU A 61 -4.60 -6.59 13.44
N LYS A 62 -4.24 -7.70 14.08
CA LYS A 62 -3.88 -7.72 15.50
C LYS A 62 -2.61 -6.90 15.76
N THR A 63 -1.61 -7.12 14.91
CA THR A 63 -0.27 -6.52 15.01
C THR A 63 0.22 -6.09 13.63
N LEU A 64 1.12 -5.11 13.60
CA LEU A 64 1.90 -4.69 12.42
C LEU A 64 3.22 -4.08 12.92
N LYS A 65 4.25 -4.08 12.07
CA LYS A 65 5.56 -3.48 12.44
C LYS A 65 5.65 -2.06 11.90
N VAL A 66 6.19 -1.15 12.70
CA VAL A 66 6.37 0.27 12.32
C VAL A 66 7.81 0.68 12.63
N ALA A 67 8.44 1.38 11.70
CA ALA A 67 9.68 2.12 11.92
C ALA A 67 9.45 3.61 11.64
N GLY A 68 10.05 4.49 12.45
CA GLY A 68 9.89 5.96 12.36
C GLY A 68 9.13 6.57 13.54
N ASP A 69 9.15 7.90 13.64
CA ASP A 69 8.48 8.64 14.72
C ASP A 69 6.94 8.60 14.55
N LEU A 70 6.24 8.08 15.56
CA LEU A 70 4.77 7.99 15.58
C LEU A 70 4.06 9.35 15.49
N ARG A 71 4.76 10.44 15.81
CA ARG A 71 4.25 11.82 15.70
C ARG A 71 4.44 12.42 14.31
N LEU A 72 5.18 11.74 13.41
CA LEU A 72 5.43 12.20 12.05
C LEU A 72 4.11 12.51 11.34
N ARG A 73 4.06 13.66 10.68
CA ARG A 73 2.89 14.14 9.93
C ARG A 73 2.88 13.51 8.54
N ILE A 74 1.80 12.80 8.22
CA ILE A 74 1.64 12.04 7.00
C ILE A 74 0.56 12.66 6.13
N LYS A 75 0.94 13.04 4.92
CA LYS A 75 0.03 13.47 3.85
C LYS A 75 0.17 12.59 2.62
N ARG A 76 1.38 12.17 2.27
CA ARG A 76 1.73 11.40 1.08
C ARG A 76 2.26 10.02 1.48
N VAL A 77 1.62 8.99 0.95
CA VAL A 77 1.83 7.59 1.29
C VAL A 77 2.26 6.83 0.04
N ALA A 78 3.32 6.03 0.14
CA ALA A 78 3.70 5.04 -0.85
C ALA A 78 3.25 3.65 -0.39
N ILE A 79 2.74 2.83 -1.30
CA ILE A 79 2.19 1.50 -1.00
C ILE A 79 2.70 0.50 -2.04
N CYS A 80 3.08 -0.70 -1.60
CA CYS A 80 3.22 -1.88 -2.45
C CYS A 80 2.52 -3.07 -1.79
N SER A 81 1.88 -3.94 -2.57
CA SER A 81 1.39 -5.24 -2.08
C SER A 81 2.50 -6.29 -2.16
N GLY A 82 2.42 -7.33 -1.35
CA GLY A 82 3.40 -8.41 -1.26
C GLY A 82 4.72 -7.93 -0.65
N SER A 83 5.83 -8.52 -1.11
CA SER A 83 7.18 -8.20 -0.65
C SER A 83 7.76 -6.94 -1.32
N GLY A 84 7.75 -5.84 -0.57
CA GLY A 84 8.10 -4.51 -1.10
C GLY A 84 9.49 -3.99 -0.70
N ALA A 85 10.36 -4.82 -0.12
CA ALA A 85 11.68 -4.38 0.36
C ALA A 85 12.54 -3.77 -0.76
N SER A 86 12.49 -4.35 -1.97
CA SER A 86 13.24 -3.87 -3.15
C SER A 86 12.86 -2.45 -3.60
N LEU A 87 11.69 -1.95 -3.19
CA LEU A 87 11.16 -0.63 -3.53
C LEU A 87 11.49 0.46 -2.51
N VAL A 88 12.13 0.11 -1.40
CA VAL A 88 12.47 1.06 -0.33
C VAL A 88 13.36 2.18 -0.86
N ASN A 89 14.32 1.88 -1.74
CA ASN A 89 15.11 2.93 -2.40
C ASN A 89 14.27 3.84 -3.29
N ALA A 90 13.34 3.31 -4.08
CA ALA A 90 12.45 4.14 -4.91
C ALA A 90 11.55 5.03 -4.06
N PHE A 91 11.03 4.51 -2.94
CA PHE A 91 10.30 5.29 -1.95
C PHE A 91 11.14 6.45 -1.41
N LEU A 92 12.40 6.20 -1.06
CA LEU A 92 13.29 7.23 -0.49
C LEU A 92 13.62 8.35 -1.47
N HIS A 93 13.54 8.10 -2.78
CA HIS A 93 13.66 9.13 -3.84
C HIS A 93 12.34 9.84 -4.15
N SER A 94 11.22 9.42 -3.56
CA SER A 94 9.92 10.10 -3.69
C SER A 94 9.70 11.13 -2.57
N ASP A 95 8.60 11.86 -2.63
CA ASP A 95 8.18 12.80 -1.56
C ASP A 95 7.24 12.16 -0.52
N ALA A 96 7.02 10.83 -0.56
CA ALA A 96 6.20 10.17 0.44
C ALA A 96 6.88 10.20 1.81
N GLN A 97 6.08 10.46 2.86
CA GLN A 97 6.57 10.42 4.25
C GLN A 97 6.56 9.00 4.82
N VAL A 98 5.71 8.12 4.30
CA VAL A 98 5.58 6.74 4.78
C VAL A 98 5.46 5.74 3.63
N TYR A 99 6.05 4.57 3.82
CA TYR A 99 5.93 3.42 2.93
C TYR A 99 5.21 2.26 3.61
N VAL A 100 4.20 1.68 2.95
CA VAL A 100 3.42 0.55 3.44
C VAL A 100 3.59 -0.65 2.52
N SER A 101 4.01 -1.79 3.04
CA SER A 101 4.13 -3.04 2.28
C SER A 101 4.10 -4.27 3.20
N GLY A 102 4.17 -5.48 2.63
CA GLY A 102 4.60 -6.69 3.34
C GLY A 102 6.11 -6.95 3.23
N ASP A 103 6.60 -7.84 4.09
CA ASP A 103 7.97 -8.37 4.16
C ASP A 103 9.08 -7.32 4.18
N LEU A 104 8.96 -6.38 5.12
CA LEU A 104 9.97 -5.36 5.33
C LEU A 104 10.88 -5.76 6.49
N GLY A 105 12.19 -5.76 6.20
CA GLY A 105 13.23 -6.14 7.12
C GLY A 105 13.68 -4.99 8.03
N TYR A 106 14.53 -5.35 8.99
CA TYR A 106 15.08 -4.42 9.96
C TYR A 106 15.98 -3.35 9.31
N HIS A 107 16.78 -3.75 8.31
CA HIS A 107 17.71 -2.83 7.64
C HIS A 107 16.97 -1.76 6.85
N GLU A 108 15.90 -2.12 6.15
CA GLU A 108 15.01 -1.20 5.46
C GLU A 108 14.41 -0.19 6.45
N GLY A 109 13.87 -0.68 7.57
CA GLY A 109 13.32 0.15 8.64
C GLY A 109 14.33 1.16 9.17
N ARG A 110 15.57 0.74 9.43
CA ARG A 110 16.63 1.60 9.96
C ARG A 110 17.03 2.71 8.97
N ILE A 111 17.16 2.38 7.69
CA ILE A 111 17.51 3.36 6.65
C ILE A 111 16.38 4.39 6.48
N VAL A 112 15.12 3.95 6.53
CA VAL A 112 13.95 4.82 6.42
C VAL A 112 13.84 5.76 7.62
N GLU A 113 13.99 5.23 8.84
CA GLU A 113 14.00 6.00 10.08
C GLU A 113 15.10 7.07 10.07
N ALA A 114 16.32 6.72 9.67
CA ALA A 114 17.44 7.65 9.57
C ALA A 114 17.20 8.81 8.59
N ARG A 115 16.27 8.66 7.64
CA ARG A 115 15.85 9.74 6.71
C ARG A 115 14.64 10.53 7.21
N GLY A 116 14.23 10.37 8.46
CA GLY A 116 13.07 11.06 9.04
C GLY A 116 11.75 10.65 8.40
N ARG A 117 11.70 9.43 7.83
CA ARG A 117 10.52 8.85 7.18
C ARG A 117 10.05 7.63 7.96
N ALA A 118 8.89 7.12 7.57
CA ALA A 118 8.27 5.98 8.22
C ALA A 118 8.09 4.78 7.29
N LEU A 119 8.04 3.61 7.89
CA LEU A 119 7.80 2.34 7.22
C LEU A 119 6.78 1.54 8.05
N ILE A 120 5.79 0.96 7.37
CA ILE A 120 4.77 0.10 7.96
C ILE A 120 4.79 -1.24 7.23
N ASP A 121 5.09 -2.30 7.98
CA ASP A 121 4.95 -3.68 7.50
C ASP A 121 3.62 -4.25 8.00
N ILE A 122 2.70 -4.50 7.08
CA ILE A 122 1.39 -5.07 7.38
C ILE A 122 1.37 -6.61 7.27
N GLY A 123 2.50 -7.23 6.93
CA GLY A 123 2.62 -8.65 6.63
C GLY A 123 2.27 -8.98 5.18
N HIS A 124 2.92 -10.01 4.64
CA HIS A 124 2.72 -10.46 3.25
C HIS A 124 1.24 -10.75 2.96
N PHE A 125 0.63 -11.59 3.79
CA PHE A 125 -0.75 -12.04 3.62
C PHE A 125 -1.74 -10.87 3.57
N ALA A 126 -1.69 -9.96 4.55
CA ALA A 126 -2.58 -8.80 4.60
C ALA A 126 -2.41 -7.88 3.38
N SER A 127 -1.16 -7.71 2.93
CA SER A 127 -0.85 -6.83 1.80
C SER A 127 -1.38 -7.36 0.46
N GLU A 128 -1.46 -8.69 0.30
CA GLU A 128 -1.98 -9.33 -0.90
C GLU A 128 -3.50 -9.52 -0.86
N HIS A 129 -4.08 -9.70 0.34
CA HIS A 129 -5.53 -9.76 0.50
C HIS A 129 -6.24 -8.48 0.02
N ILE A 130 -5.58 -7.32 0.13
CA ILE A 130 -6.01 -6.05 -0.49
C ILE A 130 -6.22 -6.20 -2.00
N MET A 131 -5.30 -6.89 -2.66
CA MET A 131 -5.29 -7.06 -4.11
C MET A 131 -6.35 -8.07 -4.55
N VAL A 132 -6.66 -9.09 -3.74
CA VAL A 132 -7.69 -10.10 -4.05
C VAL A 132 -9.04 -9.44 -4.28
N GLN A 133 -9.48 -8.54 -3.39
CA GLN A 133 -10.76 -7.85 -3.56
C GLN A 133 -10.77 -6.96 -4.81
N GLY A 134 -9.70 -6.19 -5.04
CA GLY A 134 -9.57 -5.36 -6.24
C GLY A 134 -9.51 -6.18 -7.53
N LEU A 135 -8.93 -7.38 -7.49
CA LEU A 135 -8.82 -8.29 -8.61
C LEU A 135 -10.16 -8.94 -8.94
N VAL A 136 -10.92 -9.39 -7.93
CA VAL A 136 -12.28 -9.94 -8.13
C VAL A 136 -13.19 -8.93 -8.81
N VAL A 137 -13.18 -7.66 -8.38
CA VAL A 137 -13.96 -6.60 -9.03
C VAL A 137 -13.56 -6.45 -10.50
N ARG A 138 -12.26 -6.34 -10.78
CA ARG A 138 -11.76 -6.19 -12.16
C ARG A 138 -12.05 -7.39 -13.04
N LEU A 139 -11.95 -8.61 -12.50
CA LEU A 139 -12.25 -9.83 -13.23
C LEU A 139 -13.75 -9.92 -13.52
N LYS A 140 -14.62 -9.60 -12.55
CA LYS A 140 -16.08 -9.51 -12.76
C LYS A 140 -16.43 -8.52 -13.86
N GLU A 141 -15.82 -7.34 -13.87
CA GLU A 141 -16.01 -6.35 -14.93
C GLU A 141 -15.53 -6.87 -16.30
N ALA A 142 -14.37 -7.54 -16.35
CA ALA A 142 -13.78 -8.02 -17.59
C ALA A 142 -14.55 -9.19 -18.25
N VAL A 143 -15.21 -10.03 -17.45
CA VAL A 143 -16.01 -11.16 -17.93
C VAL A 143 -17.49 -10.79 -18.16
N SER A 144 -17.97 -9.75 -17.48
CA SER A 144 -19.32 -9.21 -17.68
C SER A 144 -19.50 -8.72 -19.12
N GLY A 145 -20.52 -9.22 -19.82
CA GLY A 145 -20.84 -8.84 -21.20
C GLY A 145 -20.09 -9.61 -22.29
N LYS A 146 -19.25 -10.60 -21.97
CA LYS A 146 -18.53 -11.43 -22.96
C LYS A 146 -19.15 -12.82 -23.22
N GLY A 147 -20.28 -13.14 -22.58
CA GLY A 147 -20.99 -14.40 -22.78
C GLY A 147 -20.29 -15.65 -22.22
N TYR A 148 -19.24 -15.48 -21.42
CA TYR A 148 -18.59 -16.59 -20.72
C TYR A 148 -19.38 -16.95 -19.45
N PRO A 149 -19.74 -18.23 -19.22
CA PRO A 149 -20.41 -18.67 -18.01
C PRO A 149 -19.41 -18.83 -16.85
N VAL A 150 -18.83 -17.71 -16.41
CA VAL A 150 -17.78 -17.70 -15.38
C VAL A 150 -18.29 -16.98 -14.14
N CYS A 151 -18.35 -17.70 -13.02
CA CYS A 151 -18.50 -17.09 -11.70
C CYS A 151 -17.13 -16.75 -11.14
N VAL A 152 -16.95 -15.51 -10.68
CA VAL A 152 -15.71 -15.05 -10.03
C VAL A 152 -16.02 -14.76 -8.57
N GLU A 153 -15.39 -15.51 -7.68
CA GLU A 153 -15.52 -15.35 -6.24
C GLU A 153 -14.13 -15.25 -5.61
N ALA A 154 -14.02 -14.48 -4.53
CA ALA A 154 -12.78 -14.46 -3.75
C ALA A 154 -12.68 -15.79 -3.00
N TYR A 155 -11.51 -16.42 -3.01
CA TYR A 155 -11.23 -17.50 -2.08
C TYR A 155 -11.00 -16.92 -0.68
N THR A 156 -11.89 -17.21 0.26
CA THR A 156 -11.90 -16.60 1.60
C THR A 156 -11.29 -17.47 2.68
N GLU A 157 -10.92 -18.72 2.36
CA GLU A 157 -10.38 -19.67 3.34
C GLU A 157 -8.85 -19.65 3.46
N GLU A 158 -8.18 -18.77 2.70
CA GLU A 158 -6.75 -18.57 2.84
C GLU A 158 -6.45 -17.99 4.23
N LYS A 159 -5.42 -18.53 4.89
CA LYS A 159 -5.02 -18.14 6.24
C LYS A 159 -3.55 -17.79 6.23
N ASP A 160 -3.20 -16.75 6.97
CA ASP A 160 -1.80 -16.46 7.26
C ASP A 160 -1.14 -17.70 7.90
N CYS A 161 0.04 -18.06 7.39
CA CYS A 161 0.82 -19.18 7.93
C CYS A 161 1.45 -18.85 9.28
N PHE A 162 1.52 -17.56 9.63
CA PHE A 162 2.03 -17.09 10.91
C PHE A 162 0.92 -16.96 11.96
N GLN A 163 1.19 -17.51 13.14
CA GLN A 163 0.39 -17.24 14.34
C GLN A 163 1.14 -16.23 15.22
N TYR A 164 0.44 -15.18 15.61
CA TYR A 164 0.96 -14.15 16.51
C TYR A 164 0.49 -14.48 17.93
N ILE A 165 1.44 -14.82 18.79
CA ILE A 165 1.23 -15.14 20.22
C ILE A 165 1.49 -13.93 21.10
#